data_AF-A0A3D1TN14-F1
#
_entry.id   AF-A0A3D1TN14-F1
#
_cell.length_a   1.000
_cell.length_b   1.000
_cell.length_c   1.000
_cell.angle_alpha   90.00
_cell.angle_beta   90.00
_cell.angle_gamma   90.00
#
_symmetry.space_group_name_H-M   'P 1'
#
loop_
_entity.id
_entity.type
_entity.pdbx_description
1 polymer ?
#
loop_
_entity_poly.entity_id
_entity_poly.type
_entity_poly.pdbx_seq_one_letter_code
_entity_poly.pdbx_strand_id
1 'polypeptide(L)'
;IGLAEFAAGEEMDRYDGFWWSPDSKYVLFETFDASHEQTWYIADPADPTKPAQARRYPQAMTANADVHLTLLELGYDTDGCYYGGIAHNVEWDLESYEYLAAVSWTEGHEPLLLVQDRLQQHDQVLAVHVGEPIVTMSAPENGFTDEDGSEVETFSIAIPEYAPGEEPGTTRVLEEHSNDCWLDLIAGTPAYTPDGRLVCAMNDMDADTNRLTVDGTPFTPKGLQVREVLDVTDDDVLCVVQRTPELLPAADLPFLWQSNADDHDARSF
;
A
#
# COMPACT_ATOMS: atom_id res chain seq x y z
N ILE A 1 -11.87 -4.17 9.54
CA ILE A 1 -12.15 -3.29 8.38
C ILE A 1 -11.39 -2.00 8.58
N GLY A 2 -10.58 -1.59 7.61
CA GLY A 2 -9.81 -0.36 7.70
C GLY A 2 -8.68 -0.39 8.73
N LEU A 3 -8.19 -1.57 9.11
CA LEU A 3 -7.09 -1.75 10.06
C LEU A 3 -6.20 -2.86 9.52
N ALA A 4 -4.88 -2.69 9.66
CA ALA A 4 -3.94 -3.74 9.40
C ALA A 4 -4.15 -4.94 10.35
N GLU A 5 -3.95 -6.13 9.81
CA GLU A 5 -3.76 -7.37 10.52
C GLU A 5 -2.45 -7.39 11.33
N PHE A 6 -2.33 -8.35 12.25
CA PHE A 6 -1.23 -8.38 13.22
C PHE A 6 0.15 -8.44 12.56
N ALA A 7 0.32 -9.29 11.53
CA ALA A 7 1.61 -9.47 10.87
C ALA A 7 2.09 -8.19 10.19
N ALA A 8 1.22 -7.48 9.47
CA ALA A 8 1.59 -6.21 8.85
C ALA A 8 2.00 -5.15 9.86
N GLY A 9 1.23 -4.96 10.93
CA GLY A 9 1.52 -3.93 11.93
C GLY A 9 2.79 -4.21 12.74
N GLU A 10 3.03 -5.46 13.12
CA GLU A 10 4.12 -5.80 14.05
C GLU A 10 5.42 -6.23 13.34
N GLU A 11 5.33 -6.79 12.14
CA GLU A 11 6.48 -7.37 11.43
C GLU A 11 6.84 -6.64 10.12
N MET A 12 5.92 -5.82 9.57
CA MET A 12 6.13 -5.06 8.32
C MET A 12 6.05 -3.55 8.51
N ASP A 13 5.84 -3.07 9.74
CA ASP A 13 5.63 -1.66 10.08
C ASP A 13 4.49 -0.98 9.29
N ARG A 14 3.53 -1.76 8.77
CA ARG A 14 2.33 -1.24 8.09
C ARG A 14 1.15 -1.21 9.05
N TYR A 15 0.85 -0.03 9.58
CA TYR A 15 -0.26 0.19 10.51
C TYR A 15 -1.55 0.65 9.82
N ASP A 16 -1.44 1.19 8.61
CA ASP A 16 -2.59 1.61 7.81
C ASP A 16 -3.29 0.40 7.21
N GLY A 17 -4.63 0.42 7.28
CA GLY A 17 -5.51 -0.54 6.61
C GLY A 17 -6.54 0.12 5.71
N PHE A 18 -6.39 1.42 5.40
CA PHE A 18 -7.19 2.12 4.41
C PHE A 18 -6.43 3.30 3.80
N TRP A 19 -6.73 3.60 2.54
CA TRP A 19 -6.05 4.61 1.74
C TRP A 19 -7.06 5.36 0.88
N TRP A 20 -7.17 6.67 1.08
CA TRP A 20 -7.99 7.53 0.24
C TRP A 20 -7.30 7.79 -1.10
N SER A 21 -8.07 7.85 -2.17
CA SER A 21 -7.57 8.43 -3.41
C SER A 21 -7.25 9.92 -3.19
N PRO A 22 -6.21 10.45 -3.85
CA PRO A 22 -5.86 11.87 -3.74
C PRO A 22 -7.01 12.83 -4.11
N ASP A 23 -7.90 12.40 -5.01
CA ASP A 23 -9.09 13.15 -5.43
C ASP A 23 -10.34 12.88 -4.57
N SER A 24 -10.21 12.06 -3.51
CA SER A 24 -11.27 11.70 -2.57
C SER A 24 -12.48 10.98 -3.17
N LYS A 25 -12.38 10.45 -4.39
CA LYS A 25 -13.45 9.68 -5.02
C LYS A 25 -13.45 8.20 -4.67
N TYR A 26 -12.36 7.69 -4.14
CA TYR A 26 -12.21 6.27 -3.81
C TYR A 26 -11.55 6.07 -2.46
N VAL A 27 -11.81 4.91 -1.87
CA VAL A 27 -11.13 4.41 -0.67
C VAL A 27 -10.75 2.96 -0.90
N LEU A 28 -9.46 2.65 -0.85
CA LEU A 28 -9.02 1.27 -0.65
C LEU A 28 -9.08 0.96 0.85
N PHE A 29 -9.60 -0.19 1.24
CA PHE A 29 -9.53 -0.62 2.63
C PHE A 29 -9.38 -2.12 2.75
N GLU A 30 -8.66 -2.51 3.80
CA GLU A 30 -8.39 -3.89 4.15
C GLU A 30 -9.52 -4.47 5.00
N THR A 31 -9.80 -5.74 4.76
CA THR A 31 -10.49 -6.64 5.66
C THR A 31 -9.69 -7.93 5.79
N PHE A 32 -9.75 -8.57 6.95
CA PHE A 32 -9.03 -9.82 7.16
C PHE A 32 -9.85 -10.80 8.01
N ASP A 33 -9.64 -12.10 7.78
CA ASP A 33 -10.15 -13.19 8.62
C ASP A 33 -9.01 -13.87 9.38
N ALA A 34 -8.88 -13.54 10.67
CA ALA A 34 -7.91 -14.13 11.59
C ALA A 34 -8.45 -15.37 12.34
N SER A 35 -9.57 -15.96 11.91
CA SER A 35 -10.18 -17.09 12.61
C SER A 35 -9.32 -18.36 12.59
N HIS A 36 -8.47 -18.48 11.56
CA HIS A 36 -7.51 -19.56 11.35
C HIS A 36 -6.26 -19.47 12.24
N GLU A 37 -5.95 -18.28 12.77
CA GLU A 37 -4.82 -18.08 13.68
C GLU A 37 -5.06 -18.72 15.04
N GLN A 38 -3.99 -19.13 15.71
CA GLN A 38 -4.08 -19.70 17.04
C GLN A 38 -4.49 -18.65 18.08
N THR A 39 -5.31 -19.04 19.05
CA THR A 39 -5.65 -18.18 20.19
C THR A 39 -4.63 -18.33 21.31
N TRP A 40 -3.93 -17.25 21.62
CA TRP A 40 -3.07 -17.11 22.79
C TRP A 40 -3.82 -16.46 23.94
N TYR A 41 -3.43 -16.79 25.18
CA TYR A 41 -4.02 -16.22 26.39
C TYR A 41 -2.94 -15.48 27.17
N ILE A 42 -3.03 -14.15 27.22
CA ILE A 42 -2.01 -13.28 27.81
C ILE A 42 -2.55 -12.70 29.11
N ALA A 43 -1.90 -12.99 30.24
CA ALA A 43 -2.24 -12.40 31.53
C ALA A 43 -1.67 -10.98 31.65
N ASP A 44 -2.41 -10.06 32.29
CA ASP A 44 -1.91 -8.73 32.61
C ASP A 44 -1.06 -8.79 33.90
N PRO A 45 0.27 -8.62 33.82
CA PRO A 45 1.12 -8.69 35.01
C PRO A 45 0.88 -7.53 35.99
N ALA A 46 0.31 -6.41 35.53
CA ALA A 46 -0.02 -5.27 36.39
C ALA A 46 -1.34 -5.45 37.14
N ASP A 47 -2.22 -6.34 36.67
CA ASP A 47 -3.47 -6.72 37.34
C ASP A 47 -3.71 -8.24 37.29
N PRO A 48 -2.95 -9.03 38.09
CA PRO A 48 -2.97 -10.48 38.03
C PRO A 48 -4.30 -11.10 38.52
N THR A 49 -5.24 -10.28 39.00
CA THR A 49 -6.58 -10.74 39.41
C THR A 49 -7.55 -10.85 38.23
N LYS A 50 -7.24 -10.20 37.11
CA LYS A 50 -8.02 -10.32 35.87
C LYS A 50 -7.71 -11.64 35.16
N PRO A 51 -8.72 -12.28 34.53
CA PRO A 51 -8.45 -13.43 33.68
C PRO A 51 -7.58 -13.02 32.49
N ALA A 52 -6.79 -13.98 31.98
CA ALA A 52 -5.97 -13.76 30.78
C ALA A 52 -6.85 -13.40 29.58
N GLN A 53 -6.37 -12.46 28.77
CA GLN A 53 -7.07 -12.03 27.56
C GLN A 53 -6.72 -12.95 26.39
N ALA A 54 -7.76 -13.38 25.67
CA ALA A 54 -7.58 -14.14 24.44
C ALA A 54 -7.23 -13.19 23.29
N ARG A 55 -6.20 -13.54 22.50
CA ARG A 55 -5.82 -12.85 21.27
C ARG A 55 -5.50 -13.86 20.18
N ARG A 56 -5.86 -13.55 18.94
CA ARG A 56 -5.37 -14.29 17.77
C ARG A 56 -3.93 -13.87 17.51
N TYR A 57 -3.08 -14.85 17.22
CA TYR A 57 -1.65 -14.64 17.08
C TYR A 57 -1.07 -15.55 15.99
N PRO A 58 -0.46 -14.98 14.93
CA PRO A 58 0.16 -15.74 13.84
C PRO A 58 1.51 -16.29 14.29
N GLN A 59 1.49 -17.40 15.02
CA GLN A 59 2.72 -18.07 15.41
C GLN A 59 3.47 -18.56 14.16
N ALA A 60 4.80 -18.40 14.15
CA ALA A 60 5.67 -18.88 13.08
C ALA A 60 5.35 -20.33 12.67
N MET A 61 5.35 -20.59 11.35
CA MET A 61 4.99 -21.87 10.73
C MET A 61 3.52 -22.31 10.92
N THR A 62 2.61 -21.40 11.30
CA THR A 62 1.15 -21.66 11.36
C THR A 62 0.39 -20.66 10.48
N ALA A 63 -0.92 -20.86 10.30
CA ALA A 63 -1.74 -20.02 9.42
C ALA A 63 -1.69 -18.53 9.84
N ASN A 64 -1.60 -17.64 8.85
CA ASN A 64 -1.84 -16.21 9.01
C ASN A 64 -3.33 -15.89 8.80
N ALA A 65 -3.72 -14.65 9.02
CA ALA A 65 -5.02 -14.15 8.60
C ALA A 65 -5.15 -14.13 7.06
N ASP A 66 -6.36 -14.41 6.56
CA ASP A 66 -6.67 -14.23 5.15
C ASP A 66 -6.97 -12.75 4.90
N VAL A 67 -6.13 -12.07 4.11
CA VAL A 67 -6.24 -10.63 3.84
C VAL A 67 -6.96 -10.38 2.53
N HIS A 68 -7.88 -9.41 2.53
CA HIS A 68 -8.64 -8.98 1.36
C HIS A 68 -8.66 -7.45 1.28
N LEU A 69 -8.58 -6.93 0.06
CA LEU A 69 -8.62 -5.50 -0.20
C LEU A 69 -9.89 -5.15 -1.00
N THR A 70 -10.58 -4.09 -0.60
CA THR A 70 -11.77 -3.58 -1.28
C THR A 70 -11.54 -2.16 -1.75
N LEU A 71 -11.81 -1.90 -3.03
CA LEU A 71 -11.91 -0.56 -3.60
C LEU A 71 -13.36 -0.09 -3.49
N LEU A 72 -13.60 0.90 -2.63
CA LEU A 72 -14.87 1.59 -2.53
C LEU A 72 -14.84 2.84 -3.38
N GLU A 73 -15.64 2.86 -4.42
CA GLU A 73 -15.94 4.03 -5.21
C GLU A 73 -17.07 4.85 -4.56
N LEU A 74 -16.89 6.16 -4.47
CA LEU A 74 -17.84 7.08 -3.85
C LEU A 74 -18.52 7.96 -4.91
N GLY A 75 -19.85 7.91 -4.92
CA GLY A 75 -20.68 8.72 -5.79
C GLY A 75 -21.04 10.07 -5.18
N TYR A 76 -20.83 11.13 -5.96
CA TYR A 76 -21.21 12.50 -5.63
C TYR A 76 -22.09 13.12 -6.73
N ASP A 77 -23.11 13.88 -6.33
CA ASP A 77 -23.94 14.63 -7.28
C ASP A 77 -23.22 15.90 -7.78
N THR A 78 -23.88 16.67 -8.65
CA THR A 78 -23.32 17.90 -9.22
C THR A 78 -23.05 19.00 -8.18
N ASP A 79 -23.72 18.93 -7.02
CA ASP A 79 -23.53 19.86 -5.90
C ASP A 79 -22.46 19.36 -4.91
N GLY A 80 -21.84 18.21 -5.19
CA GLY A 80 -20.80 17.60 -4.37
C GLY A 80 -21.34 16.86 -3.15
N CYS A 81 -22.64 16.53 -3.12
CA CYS A 81 -23.24 15.76 -2.03
C CYS A 81 -23.08 14.26 -2.29
N TYR A 82 -22.61 13.53 -1.27
CA TYR A 82 -22.47 12.08 -1.29
C TYR A 82 -23.85 11.41 -1.34
N TYR A 83 -24.04 10.44 -2.24
CA TYR A 83 -25.30 9.71 -2.35
C TYR A 83 -25.16 8.19 -2.24
N GLY A 84 -23.94 7.64 -2.31
CA GLY A 84 -23.72 6.19 -2.23
C GLY A 84 -22.33 5.77 -2.72
N GLY A 85 -22.06 4.47 -2.70
CA GLY A 85 -20.81 3.93 -3.21
C GLY A 85 -20.94 2.49 -3.69
N ILE A 86 -20.00 2.07 -4.54
CA ILE A 86 -19.91 0.70 -5.06
C ILE A 86 -18.60 0.10 -4.58
N ALA A 87 -18.66 -1.11 -4.03
CA ALA A 87 -17.50 -1.83 -3.55
C ALA A 87 -17.06 -2.86 -4.58
N HIS A 88 -15.78 -2.84 -4.89
CA HIS A 88 -15.11 -3.77 -5.80
C HIS A 88 -14.06 -4.56 -5.03
N ASN A 89 -14.02 -5.88 -5.20
CA ASN A 89 -12.92 -6.67 -4.66
C ASN A 89 -11.66 -6.38 -5.48
N VAL A 90 -10.55 -6.14 -4.79
CA VAL A 90 -9.25 -6.07 -5.43
C VAL A 90 -8.68 -7.47 -5.55
N GLU A 91 -8.30 -7.88 -6.76
CA GLU A 91 -7.86 -9.23 -7.05
C GLU A 91 -6.35 -9.32 -7.18
N TRP A 92 -5.71 -10.30 -6.55
CA TRP A 92 -4.34 -10.72 -6.83
C TRP A 92 -4.16 -12.21 -6.51
N ASP A 93 -3.01 -12.77 -6.86
CA ASP A 93 -2.67 -14.16 -6.54
C ASP A 93 -2.35 -14.32 -5.04
N LEU A 94 -3.42 -14.42 -4.24
CA LEU A 94 -3.39 -14.65 -2.79
C LEU A 94 -2.75 -16.00 -2.41
N GLU A 95 -2.75 -16.99 -3.31
CA GLU A 95 -2.15 -18.29 -3.02
C GLU A 95 -0.62 -18.22 -3.06
N SER A 96 -0.07 -17.44 -3.99
CA SER A 96 1.38 -17.24 -4.11
C SER A 96 1.90 -16.10 -3.22
N TYR A 97 1.15 -15.00 -3.11
CA TYR A 97 1.54 -13.79 -2.38
C TYR A 97 0.59 -13.54 -1.21
N GLU A 98 0.97 -14.12 -0.06
CA GLU A 98 0.18 -14.16 1.18
C GLU A 98 0.09 -12.79 1.86
N TYR A 99 1.07 -11.91 1.66
CA TYR A 99 1.17 -10.65 2.40
C TYR A 99 0.89 -9.43 1.53
N LEU A 100 0.08 -8.49 2.04
CA LEU A 100 0.02 -7.12 1.55
C LEU A 100 1.01 -6.27 2.37
N ALA A 101 2.17 -5.98 1.79
CA ALA A 101 3.27 -5.32 2.48
C ALA A 101 3.14 -3.78 2.47
N ALA A 102 2.71 -3.20 1.35
CA ALA A 102 2.53 -1.75 1.22
C ALA A 102 1.43 -1.40 0.22
N VAL A 103 0.83 -0.23 0.43
CA VAL A 103 -0.10 0.41 -0.52
C VAL A 103 0.28 1.88 -0.62
N SER A 104 0.33 2.40 -1.84
CA SER A 104 0.56 3.83 -2.10
C SER A 104 -0.37 4.35 -3.19
N TRP A 105 -0.69 5.63 -3.13
CA TRP A 105 -1.59 6.26 -4.11
C TRP A 105 -1.10 7.67 -4.46
N THR A 106 -0.34 7.76 -5.55
CA THR A 106 0.13 9.05 -6.10
C THR A 106 -1.00 9.74 -6.86
N GLU A 107 -1.11 11.07 -6.72
CA GLU A 107 -2.08 11.87 -7.45
C GLU A 107 -1.96 11.67 -8.97
N GLY A 108 -3.10 11.47 -9.63
CA GLY A 108 -3.17 11.26 -11.08
C GLY A 108 -2.87 9.84 -11.56
N HIS A 109 -2.57 8.90 -10.64
CA HIS A 109 -2.21 7.52 -10.96
C HIS A 109 -3.10 6.49 -10.27
N GLU A 110 -3.10 5.28 -10.82
CA GLU A 110 -3.67 4.09 -10.17
C GLU A 110 -2.89 3.78 -8.88
N PRO A 111 -3.56 3.30 -7.82
CA PRO A 111 -2.86 2.90 -6.60
C PRO A 111 -1.98 1.67 -6.85
N LEU A 112 -0.89 1.62 -6.11
CA LEU A 112 0.09 0.54 -6.15
C LEU A 112 -0.05 -0.35 -4.92
N LEU A 113 0.11 -1.65 -5.12
CA LEU A 113 0.25 -2.65 -4.06
C LEU A 113 1.64 -3.27 -4.14
N LEU A 114 2.26 -3.52 -3.00
CA LEU A 114 3.38 -4.43 -2.86
C LEU A 114 2.91 -5.68 -2.14
N VAL A 115 2.98 -6.82 -2.82
CA VAL A 115 2.58 -8.12 -2.25
C VAL A 115 3.78 -9.05 -2.17
N GLN A 116 3.91 -9.82 -1.08
CA GLN A 116 5.05 -10.72 -0.86
C GLN A 116 4.59 -12.16 -0.64
N ASP A 117 5.42 -13.11 -1.09
CA ASP A 117 5.24 -14.52 -0.81
C ASP A 117 5.51 -14.84 0.67
N ARG A 118 5.10 -16.03 1.09
CA ARG A 118 5.23 -16.46 2.50
C ARG A 118 6.67 -16.49 3.00
N LEU A 119 7.63 -16.75 2.12
CA LEU A 119 9.05 -16.76 2.47
C LEU A 119 9.68 -15.37 2.43
N GLN A 120 8.96 -14.36 1.94
CA GLN A 120 9.43 -12.99 1.71
C GLN A 120 10.67 -12.97 0.81
N GLN A 121 10.75 -13.90 -0.13
CA GLN A 121 11.82 -14.05 -1.12
C GLN A 121 11.38 -13.58 -2.50
N HIS A 122 10.08 -13.46 -2.73
CA HIS A 122 9.49 -12.98 -3.97
C HIS A 122 8.42 -11.94 -3.67
N ASP A 123 8.40 -10.87 -4.44
CA ASP A 123 7.35 -9.87 -4.36
C ASP A 123 6.88 -9.42 -5.75
N GLN A 124 5.73 -8.75 -5.77
CA GLN A 124 5.21 -8.08 -6.94
C GLN A 124 4.74 -6.68 -6.59
N VAL A 125 5.02 -5.76 -7.51
CA VAL A 125 4.39 -4.44 -7.54
C VAL A 125 3.22 -4.49 -8.50
N LEU A 126 2.02 -4.24 -8.00
CA LEU A 126 0.76 -4.29 -8.76
C LEU A 126 0.17 -2.90 -8.88
N ALA A 127 -0.40 -2.55 -10.04
CA ALA A 127 -1.34 -1.44 -10.17
C ALA A 127 -2.78 -1.97 -10.04
N VAL A 128 -3.63 -1.28 -9.29
CA VAL A 128 -5.07 -1.59 -9.19
C VAL A 128 -5.86 -0.69 -10.13
N HIS A 129 -6.66 -1.28 -11.00
CA HIS A 129 -7.56 -0.52 -11.84
C HIS A 129 -8.71 0.07 -11.04
N VAL A 130 -8.97 1.38 -11.16
CA VAL A 130 -10.03 2.08 -10.40
C VAL A 130 -11.27 2.42 -11.24
N GLY A 131 -11.20 2.24 -12.56
CA GLY A 131 -12.28 2.58 -13.49
C GLY A 131 -12.51 4.09 -13.63
N GLU A 132 -13.47 4.43 -14.49
CA GLU A 132 -13.99 5.80 -14.57
C GLU A 132 -15.02 6.04 -13.46
N PRO A 133 -15.05 7.23 -12.84
CA PRO A 133 -16.03 7.55 -11.82
C PRO A 133 -17.46 7.39 -12.35
N ILE A 134 -18.32 6.78 -11.55
CA ILE A 134 -19.75 6.67 -11.77
C ILE A 134 -20.31 8.08 -11.86
N VAL A 135 -20.85 8.39 -13.04
CA VAL A 135 -21.57 9.63 -13.28
C VAL A 135 -23.04 9.40 -12.94
N THR A 136 -23.61 10.29 -12.12
CA THR A 136 -25.05 10.35 -11.90
C THR A 136 -25.78 10.70 -13.18
N MET A 137 -26.80 9.91 -13.53
CA MET A 137 -27.82 10.35 -14.47
C MET A 137 -29.05 10.78 -13.68
N SER A 138 -29.20 12.09 -13.51
CA SER A 138 -30.46 12.68 -13.05
C SER A 138 -31.43 12.70 -14.24
N ALA A 139 -32.25 11.66 -14.38
CA ALA A 139 -33.40 11.71 -15.27
C ALA A 139 -34.62 12.06 -14.42
N PRO A 140 -35.39 13.13 -14.73
CA PRO A 140 -36.69 13.30 -14.12
C PRO A 140 -37.58 12.13 -14.57
N GLU A 141 -37.74 11.12 -13.74
CA GLU A 141 -38.79 10.11 -13.97
C GLU A 141 -40.13 10.76 -13.62
N ASN A 142 -40.82 11.25 -14.65
CA ASN A 142 -42.18 11.74 -14.54
C ASN A 142 -43.06 10.65 -13.90
N GLY A 143 -43.60 10.89 -12.70
CA GLY A 143 -44.67 10.05 -12.15
C GLY A 143 -44.64 9.74 -10.65
N PHE A 144 -43.60 10.13 -9.92
CA PHE A 144 -43.59 10.05 -8.47
C PHE A 144 -43.81 11.44 -7.86
N THR A 145 -44.79 11.54 -6.97
CA THR A 145 -45.06 12.75 -6.19
C THR A 145 -45.05 12.40 -4.69
N ASP A 146 -44.56 13.32 -3.85
CA ASP A 146 -44.66 13.19 -2.40
C ASP A 146 -46.13 13.32 -1.91
N GLU A 147 -46.35 13.23 -0.59
CA GLU A 147 -47.69 13.37 0.00
C GLU A 147 -48.33 14.76 -0.25
N ASP A 148 -47.53 15.77 -0.57
CA ASP A 148 -47.98 17.13 -0.88
C ASP A 148 -48.18 17.36 -2.40
N GLY A 149 -47.89 16.36 -3.23
CA GLY A 149 -48.05 16.42 -4.69
C GLY A 149 -46.88 17.08 -5.42
N SER A 150 -45.75 17.29 -4.75
CA SER A 150 -44.51 17.78 -5.37
C SER A 150 -43.82 16.65 -6.11
N GLU A 151 -43.29 16.91 -7.31
CA GLU A 151 -42.46 15.94 -8.01
C GLU A 151 -41.24 15.57 -7.15
N VAL A 152 -41.01 14.28 -6.95
CA VAL A 152 -39.80 13.78 -6.30
C VAL A 152 -38.79 13.38 -7.36
N GLU A 153 -37.59 13.93 -7.25
CA GLU A 153 -36.46 13.50 -8.06
C GLU A 153 -36.01 12.11 -7.60
N THR A 154 -36.12 11.13 -8.49
CA THR A 154 -35.46 9.83 -8.34
C THR A 154 -34.15 9.86 -9.13
N PHE A 155 -33.08 9.35 -8.54
CA PHE A 155 -31.80 9.16 -9.22
C PHE A 155 -31.55 7.68 -9.46
N SER A 156 -30.97 7.37 -10.62
CA SER A 156 -30.56 6.02 -10.99
C SER A 156 -29.04 5.98 -11.05
N ILE A 157 -28.45 4.92 -10.51
CA ILE A 157 -27.02 4.64 -10.69
C ILE A 157 -26.92 3.67 -11.88
N ALA A 158 -26.28 4.10 -12.96
CA ALA A 158 -25.88 3.20 -14.03
C ALA A 158 -24.58 2.52 -13.60
N ILE A 159 -24.64 1.24 -13.22
CA ILE A 159 -23.45 0.43 -13.04
C ILE A 159 -22.88 0.16 -14.44
N PRO A 160 -21.64 0.61 -14.74
CA PRO A 160 -21.07 0.38 -16.06
C PRO A 160 -20.91 -1.13 -16.31
N GLU A 161 -21.20 -1.56 -17.54
CA GLU A 161 -20.72 -2.86 -18.00
C GLU A 161 -19.25 -2.69 -18.41
N TYR A 162 -18.36 -3.38 -17.70
CA TYR A 162 -16.93 -3.38 -17.99
C TYR A 162 -16.59 -4.54 -18.94
N ALA A 163 -15.59 -4.32 -19.81
CA ALA A 163 -15.03 -5.44 -20.55
C ALA A 163 -14.24 -6.36 -19.59
N PRO A 164 -14.06 -7.65 -19.91
CA PRO A 164 -13.27 -8.55 -19.09
C PRO A 164 -11.85 -8.00 -18.86
N GLY A 165 -11.45 -7.85 -17.60
CA GLY A 165 -10.16 -7.30 -17.20
C GLY A 165 -10.08 -5.76 -17.14
N GLU A 166 -11.19 -5.07 -17.39
CA GLU A 166 -11.33 -3.61 -17.20
C GLU A 166 -12.25 -3.28 -16.02
N GLU A 167 -12.61 -4.28 -15.22
CA GLU A 167 -13.41 -4.10 -14.01
C GLU A 167 -12.56 -3.40 -12.93
N PRO A 168 -13.11 -2.39 -12.22
CA PRO A 168 -12.43 -1.81 -11.07
C PRO A 168 -12.11 -2.91 -10.05
N GLY A 169 -10.92 -2.84 -9.45
CA GLY A 169 -10.36 -3.86 -8.56
C GLY A 169 -9.49 -4.92 -9.26
N THR A 170 -9.53 -5.02 -10.59
CA THR A 170 -8.55 -5.86 -11.31
C THR A 170 -7.14 -5.29 -11.16
N THR A 171 -6.12 -6.16 -11.15
CA THR A 171 -4.72 -5.75 -10.99
C THR A 171 -3.85 -6.12 -12.18
N ARG A 172 -2.76 -5.37 -12.34
CA ARG A 172 -1.70 -5.64 -13.32
C ARG A 172 -0.34 -5.60 -12.65
N VAL A 173 0.46 -6.65 -12.87
CA VAL A 173 1.86 -6.71 -12.44
C VAL A 173 2.67 -5.66 -13.21
N LEU A 174 3.42 -4.83 -12.49
CA LEU A 174 4.35 -3.84 -13.03
C LEU A 174 5.80 -4.34 -12.97
N GLU A 175 6.19 -4.84 -11.80
CA GLU A 175 7.51 -5.41 -11.53
C GLU A 175 7.38 -6.65 -10.63
N GLU A 176 8.35 -7.54 -10.75
CA GLU A 176 8.52 -8.71 -9.88
C GLU A 176 9.96 -8.69 -9.37
N HIS A 177 10.16 -8.87 -8.06
CA HIS A 177 11.51 -8.96 -7.49
C HIS A 177 11.73 -10.31 -6.81
N SER A 178 13.00 -10.66 -6.63
CA SER A 178 13.38 -11.89 -5.94
C SER A 178 14.70 -11.74 -5.21
N ASN A 179 14.83 -12.40 -4.07
CA ASN A 179 16.06 -12.49 -3.29
C ASN A 179 16.21 -13.90 -2.71
N ASP A 180 17.42 -14.47 -2.81
CA ASP A 180 17.73 -15.82 -2.29
C ASP A 180 17.59 -15.93 -0.75
N CYS A 181 17.61 -14.80 -0.04
CA CYS A 181 17.52 -14.73 1.42
C CYS A 181 16.15 -14.21 1.87
N TRP A 182 15.92 -12.91 1.72
CA TRP A 182 14.65 -12.22 1.93
C TRP A 182 14.71 -10.82 1.29
N LEU A 183 13.56 -10.20 1.07
CA LEU A 183 13.42 -8.83 0.57
C LEU A 183 13.11 -7.89 1.74
N ASP A 184 13.98 -6.91 1.99
CA ASP A 184 13.68 -5.85 2.97
C ASP A 184 12.73 -4.84 2.36
N LEU A 185 11.71 -4.46 3.12
CA LEU A 185 10.81 -3.36 2.78
C LEU A 185 11.46 -2.00 3.04
N ILE A 186 11.23 -1.04 2.15
CA ILE A 186 11.60 0.37 2.35
C ILE A 186 10.30 1.19 2.38
N ALA A 187 9.98 1.75 3.54
CA ALA A 187 8.81 2.60 3.70
C ALA A 187 8.82 3.76 2.69
N GLY A 188 7.63 4.09 2.15
CA GLY A 188 7.47 5.05 1.06
C GLY A 188 7.69 4.49 -0.34
N THR A 189 7.94 3.18 -0.48
CA THR A 189 7.95 2.46 -1.76
C THR A 189 6.95 1.30 -1.76
N PRO A 190 6.41 0.89 -2.91
CA PRO A 190 6.57 1.51 -4.24
C PRO A 190 5.83 2.84 -4.34
N ALA A 191 6.22 3.69 -5.28
CA ALA A 191 5.53 4.95 -5.56
C ALA A 191 5.67 5.34 -7.04
N TYR A 192 4.66 6.01 -7.59
CA TYR A 192 4.82 6.70 -8.87
C TYR A 192 5.42 8.08 -8.65
N THR A 193 6.29 8.51 -9.57
CA THR A 193 6.53 9.94 -9.82
C THR A 193 5.27 10.59 -10.40
N PRO A 194 5.08 11.91 -10.27
CA PRO A 194 3.96 12.60 -10.91
C PRO A 194 3.87 12.34 -12.43
N ASP A 195 4.99 12.18 -13.14
CA ASP A 195 5.04 11.84 -14.56
C ASP A 195 4.84 10.34 -14.90
N GLY A 196 4.64 9.48 -13.89
CA GLY A 196 4.21 8.09 -14.05
C GLY A 196 5.33 7.05 -14.16
N ARG A 197 6.57 7.40 -13.80
CA ARG A 197 7.66 6.43 -13.63
C ARG A 197 7.55 5.74 -12.29
N LEU A 198 7.95 4.47 -12.25
CA LEU A 198 7.82 3.65 -11.05
C LEU A 198 9.10 3.68 -10.22
N VAL A 199 8.99 4.07 -8.95
CA VAL A 199 10.07 4.01 -7.96
C VAL A 199 9.85 2.81 -7.05
N CYS A 200 10.84 1.93 -6.99
CA CYS A 200 10.82 0.73 -6.15
C CYS A 200 12.08 0.61 -5.28
N ALA A 201 11.97 -0.14 -4.19
CA ALA A 201 13.11 -0.61 -3.43
C ALA A 201 13.88 -1.68 -4.22
N MET A 202 15.19 -1.77 -3.98
CA MET A 202 16.04 -2.83 -4.47
C MET A 202 17.05 -3.22 -3.39
N ASN A 203 16.97 -4.45 -2.89
CA ASN A 203 18.01 -5.02 -2.04
C ASN A 203 19.17 -5.50 -2.94
N ASP A 204 20.11 -4.60 -3.25
CA ASP A 204 21.27 -4.89 -4.12
C ASP A 204 22.29 -5.74 -3.35
N MET A 205 22.09 -7.06 -3.38
CA MET A 205 22.91 -8.04 -2.66
C MET A 205 24.37 -8.07 -3.14
N ASP A 206 24.64 -7.72 -4.40
CA ASP A 206 26.00 -7.62 -4.93
C ASP A 206 26.75 -6.41 -4.35
N ALA A 207 26.04 -5.32 -4.09
CA ALA A 207 26.58 -4.11 -3.49
C ALA A 207 26.41 -4.04 -1.97
N ASP A 208 25.74 -5.01 -1.35
CA ASP A 208 25.33 -4.98 0.06
C ASP A 208 24.66 -3.64 0.42
N THR A 209 23.73 -3.18 -0.44
CA THR A 209 23.09 -1.85 -0.31
C THR A 209 21.59 -1.91 -0.65
N ASN A 210 20.75 -1.40 0.23
CA ASN A 210 19.34 -1.10 -0.05
C ASN A 210 19.26 0.20 -0.86
N ARG A 211 18.83 0.06 -2.12
CA ARG A 211 18.83 1.09 -3.15
C ARG A 211 17.41 1.36 -3.65
N LEU A 212 17.28 2.41 -4.45
CA LEU A 212 16.05 2.69 -5.19
C LEU A 212 16.29 2.53 -6.69
N THR A 213 15.26 2.04 -7.37
CA THR A 213 15.16 2.00 -8.83
C THR A 213 14.18 3.02 -9.34
N VAL A 214 14.36 3.46 -10.59
CA VAL A 214 13.33 4.07 -11.40
C VAL A 214 13.15 3.17 -12.62
N ASP A 215 11.95 2.64 -12.83
CA ASP A 215 11.61 1.68 -13.88
C ASP A 215 12.64 0.52 -13.95
N GLY A 216 12.85 -0.16 -12.83
CA GLY A 216 13.84 -1.24 -12.66
C GLY A 216 15.32 -0.82 -12.75
N THR A 217 15.65 0.45 -13.00
CA THR A 217 17.05 0.91 -13.12
C THR A 217 17.53 1.58 -11.83
N PRO A 218 18.57 1.05 -11.15
CA PRO A 218 19.01 1.60 -9.87
C PRO A 218 19.74 2.94 -10.03
N PHE A 219 19.36 3.95 -9.27
CA PHE A 219 19.93 5.31 -9.38
C PHE A 219 20.62 5.82 -8.11
N THR A 220 20.27 5.29 -6.93
CA THR A 220 20.93 5.72 -5.68
C THR A 220 22.35 5.16 -5.59
N PRO A 221 23.33 5.84 -4.96
CA PRO A 221 24.71 5.36 -4.89
C PRO A 221 24.86 4.06 -4.09
N LYS A 222 25.85 3.23 -4.46
CA LYS A 222 26.27 2.08 -3.65
C LYS A 222 26.89 2.56 -2.33
N GLY A 223 26.69 1.82 -1.24
CA GLY A 223 27.15 2.20 0.09
C GLY A 223 26.33 3.30 0.78
N LEU A 224 25.20 3.72 0.18
CA LEU A 224 24.22 4.62 0.77
C LEU A 224 22.92 3.83 0.98
N GLN A 225 22.75 3.29 2.19
CA GLN A 225 21.59 2.49 2.58
C GLN A 225 20.36 3.39 2.65
N VAL A 226 19.41 3.21 1.74
CA VAL A 226 18.11 3.87 1.83
C VAL A 226 17.30 3.18 2.92
N ARG A 227 16.77 3.98 3.85
CA ARG A 227 16.00 3.50 5.02
C ARG A 227 14.52 3.80 4.87
N GLU A 228 14.19 4.94 4.28
CA GLU A 228 12.82 5.43 4.12
C GLU A 228 12.78 6.45 2.98
N VAL A 229 11.75 6.39 2.15
CA VAL A 229 11.41 7.41 1.16
C VAL A 229 10.35 8.33 1.76
N LEU A 230 10.63 9.63 1.77
CA LEU A 230 9.77 10.66 2.35
C LEU A 230 8.93 11.37 1.29
N ASP A 231 9.48 11.55 0.08
CA ASP A 231 8.80 12.21 -1.02
C ASP A 231 9.41 11.80 -2.37
N VAL A 232 8.59 11.75 -3.41
CA VAL A 232 8.98 11.41 -4.78
C VAL A 232 8.43 12.47 -5.72
N THR A 233 9.32 13.16 -6.43
CA THR A 233 8.98 14.14 -7.46
C THR A 233 9.42 13.67 -8.84
N ASP A 234 9.18 14.46 -9.88
CA ASP A 234 9.69 14.15 -11.23
C ASP A 234 11.22 14.24 -11.31
N ASP A 235 11.84 15.07 -10.47
CA ASP A 235 13.27 15.39 -10.59
C ASP A 235 14.12 14.75 -9.49
N ASP A 236 13.54 14.47 -8.33
CA ASP A 236 14.26 13.96 -7.16
C ASP A 236 13.43 13.07 -6.23
N VAL A 237 14.13 12.37 -5.35
CA VAL A 237 13.54 11.59 -4.25
C VAL A 237 14.18 12.05 -2.95
N LEU A 238 13.35 12.46 -2.00
CA LEU A 238 13.77 12.76 -0.65
C LEU A 238 13.72 11.49 0.19
N CYS A 239 14.83 11.10 0.81
CA CYS A 239 14.92 9.87 1.59
C CYS A 239 15.81 10.02 2.83
N VAL A 240 15.53 9.18 3.82
CA VAL A 240 16.42 8.95 4.97
C VAL A 240 17.42 7.88 4.58
N VAL A 241 18.70 8.16 4.83
CA VAL A 241 19.79 7.29 4.41
C VAL A 241 20.84 7.10 5.49
N GLN A 242 21.57 6.00 5.40
CA GLN A 242 22.70 5.68 6.26
C GLN A 242 23.90 5.25 5.41
N ARG A 243 25.09 5.78 5.69
CA ARG A 243 26.29 5.51 4.90
C ARG A 243 27.04 4.27 5.41
N THR A 244 27.45 3.40 4.50
CA THR A 244 28.46 2.36 4.75
C THR A 244 29.83 2.89 4.31
N PRO A 245 30.69 3.36 5.23
CA PRO A 245 31.92 4.08 4.89
C PRO A 245 32.95 3.23 4.12
N GLU A 246 32.92 1.90 4.28
CA GLU A 246 33.78 0.97 3.55
C GLU A 246 33.44 0.90 2.05
N LEU A 247 32.20 1.19 1.69
CA LEU A 247 31.68 1.15 0.32
C LEU A 247 31.56 2.54 -0.31
N LEU A 248 31.33 3.57 0.50
CA LEU A 248 31.21 4.96 0.06
C LEU A 248 32.12 5.90 0.89
N PRO A 249 33.38 6.08 0.46
CA PRO A 249 34.35 6.95 1.13
C PRO A 249 33.86 8.41 1.21
N ALA A 250 34.31 9.14 2.23
CA ALA A 250 33.92 10.54 2.43
C ALA A 250 34.25 11.46 1.24
N ALA A 251 35.31 11.15 0.48
CA ALA A 251 35.70 11.91 -0.70
C ALA A 251 34.69 11.82 -1.86
N ASP A 252 33.88 10.76 -1.87
CA ASP A 252 32.91 10.48 -2.94
C ASP A 252 31.49 10.97 -2.58
N LEU A 253 31.30 11.50 -1.36
CA LEU A 253 30.05 12.15 -0.96
C LEU A 253 29.88 13.52 -1.64
N PRO A 254 28.63 14.01 -1.77
CA PRO A 254 28.36 15.39 -2.14
C PRO A 254 29.15 16.35 -1.24
N PHE A 255 29.71 17.42 -1.82
CA PHE A 255 30.59 18.38 -1.12
C PHE A 255 30.01 18.86 0.22
N LEU A 256 28.69 19.08 0.29
CA LEU A 256 28.00 19.54 1.48
C LEU A 256 28.00 18.53 2.65
N TRP A 257 28.19 17.25 2.37
CA TRP A 257 28.19 16.17 3.37
C TRP A 257 29.60 15.75 3.77
N GLN A 258 30.63 16.21 3.07
CA GLN A 258 32.01 15.77 3.33
C GLN A 258 32.51 16.24 4.70
N SER A 259 32.10 17.42 5.17
CA SER A 259 32.56 17.99 6.45
C SER A 259 31.99 17.29 7.69
N ASN A 260 30.88 16.57 7.54
CA ASN A 260 30.18 15.85 8.61
C ASN A 260 29.91 14.39 8.23
N ALA A 261 30.74 13.81 7.35
CA ALA A 261 30.54 12.47 6.81
C ALA A 261 30.40 11.39 7.89
N ASP A 262 31.18 11.54 8.97
CA ASP A 262 31.20 10.63 10.12
C ASP A 262 29.89 10.60 10.93
N ASP A 263 29.06 11.64 10.83
CA ASP A 263 27.76 11.72 11.51
C ASP A 263 26.67 10.88 10.80
N HIS A 264 26.95 10.43 9.58
CA HIS A 264 26.02 9.68 8.73
C HIS A 264 26.34 8.18 8.64
N ASP A 265 27.36 7.72 9.39
CA ASP A 265 27.85 6.34 9.31
C ASP A 265 26.92 5.33 9.97
N ALA A 266 26.77 4.19 9.31
CA ALA A 266 26.32 2.93 9.88
C ALA A 266 27.33 2.45 10.93
N ARG A 267 27.22 2.93 12.17
CA ARG A 267 28.03 2.39 13.27
C ARG A 267 27.22 1.38 14.05
N SER A 268 27.47 0.11 13.78
CA SER A 268 27.13 -0.95 14.71
C SER A 268 27.98 -0.76 15.97
N PHE A 269 27.36 -0.41 17.09
CA PHE A 269 27.98 -0.50 18.42
C PHE A 269 27.73 -1.87 19.04
#